data_AF-A0A368ELQ4-F1
#
_entry.id   AF-A0A368ELQ4-F1
#
_cell.length_a   1.000
_cell.length_b   1.000
_cell.length_c   1.000
_cell.angle_alpha   90.00
_cell.angle_beta   90.00
_cell.angle_gamma   90.00
#
_symmetry.space_group_name_H-M   'P 1'
#
loop_
_entity.id
_entity.type
_entity.pdbx_description
1 polymer ?
#
loop_
_entity_poly.entity_id
_entity_poly.type
_entity_poly.pdbx_seq_one_letter_code
_entity_poly.pdbx_strand_id
1 'polypeptide(L)'
;MIPFEHEGVRHDVYYRGDGPGVILVPELPGATPEVIALGERLVAAGFRVAMPSVIGTPERPISGGYIAGSALRMCVSREFAAFARRADRPIAHYLRALARQLHAECGGPGVGVIGMCFSGGFALAAAADESVLAPVLSQPAMPPPIGAGKSATGLSVIEEAAVSRRAADGLCALGLRFTQDRSVPPERFAA
;
A
#
# COMPACT_ATOMS: atom_id res chain seq x y z
N MET A 1 -18.16 5.31 5.30
CA MET A 1 -17.49 4.03 5.59
C MET A 1 -18.36 2.92 5.04
N ILE A 2 -17.81 2.09 4.17
CA ILE A 2 -18.51 0.96 3.56
C ILE A 2 -17.56 -0.25 3.62
N PRO A 3 -17.99 -1.41 4.12
CA PRO A 3 -17.16 -2.61 4.11
C PRO A 3 -16.94 -3.09 2.68
N PHE A 4 -15.70 -3.43 2.35
CA PHE A 4 -15.33 -4.08 1.09
C PHE A 4 -14.72 -5.45 1.40
N GLU A 5 -15.08 -6.45 0.60
CA GLU A 5 -14.67 -7.84 0.78
C GLU A 5 -14.24 -8.46 -0.53
N HIS A 6 -13.10 -9.17 -0.51
CA HIS A 6 -12.60 -9.92 -1.65
C HIS A 6 -11.82 -11.15 -1.18
N GLU A 7 -12.14 -12.32 -1.72
CA GLU A 7 -11.47 -13.60 -1.40
C GLU A 7 -11.35 -13.88 0.12
N GLY A 8 -12.38 -13.51 0.88
CA GLY A 8 -12.43 -13.70 2.33
C GLY A 8 -11.64 -12.67 3.16
N VAL A 9 -11.04 -11.67 2.52
CA VAL A 9 -10.45 -10.50 3.19
C VAL A 9 -11.46 -9.38 3.20
N ARG A 10 -11.82 -8.88 4.39
CA ARG A 10 -12.83 -7.84 4.60
C ARG A 10 -12.28 -6.70 5.45
N HIS A 11 -12.37 -5.47 4.94
CA HIS A 11 -12.06 -4.27 5.70
C HIS A 11 -13.07 -3.16 5.41
N ASP A 12 -13.28 -2.31 6.41
CA ASP A 12 -13.98 -1.05 6.21
C ASP A 12 -13.15 -0.10 5.36
N VAL A 13 -13.80 0.54 4.39
CA VAL A 13 -13.17 1.52 3.50
C VAL A 13 -13.85 2.87 3.66
N TYR A 14 -13.04 3.91 3.84
CA TYR A 14 -13.45 5.29 3.89
C TYR A 14 -13.31 5.89 2.49
N TYR A 15 -14.38 6.48 1.97
CA TYR A 15 -14.40 7.10 0.65
C TYR A 15 -14.74 8.58 0.78
N ARG A 16 -14.06 9.43 0.01
CA ARG A 16 -14.38 10.86 -0.09
C ARG A 16 -13.89 11.44 -1.41
N GLY A 17 -14.61 12.42 -1.96
CA GLY A 17 -14.29 13.06 -3.23
C GLY A 17 -14.86 12.35 -4.45
N ASP A 18 -14.80 13.03 -5.60
CA ASP A 18 -15.56 12.68 -6.81
C ASP A 18 -14.71 12.72 -8.10
N GLY A 19 -13.38 12.85 -8.00
CA GLY A 19 -12.47 12.87 -9.15
C GLY A 19 -11.77 11.53 -9.42
N PRO A 20 -10.57 11.54 -10.04
CA PRO A 20 -9.81 10.32 -10.31
C PRO A 20 -9.53 9.52 -9.03
N GLY A 21 -9.63 8.20 -9.13
CA GLY A 21 -9.50 7.31 -7.98
C GLY A 21 -8.06 7.21 -7.46
N VAL A 22 -7.91 7.32 -6.14
CA VAL A 22 -6.65 7.07 -5.42
C VAL A 22 -6.92 6.20 -4.21
N ILE A 23 -6.21 5.08 -4.10
CA ILE A 23 -6.20 4.28 -2.87
C ILE A 23 -5.06 4.77 -1.98
N LEU A 24 -5.39 5.26 -0.78
CA LEU A 24 -4.41 5.61 0.25
C LEU A 24 -4.35 4.48 1.28
N VAL A 25 -3.29 3.68 1.25
CA VAL A 25 -3.12 2.53 2.15
C VAL A 25 -2.43 3.00 3.44
N PRO A 26 -3.12 3.00 4.59
CA PRO A 26 -2.50 3.40 5.86
C PRO A 26 -1.33 2.49 6.23
N GLU A 27 -0.38 3.04 6.98
CA GLU A 27 0.78 2.29 7.51
C GLU A 27 0.62 2.00 9.00
N LEU A 28 1.68 1.53 9.68
CA LEU A 28 1.66 1.22 11.10
C LEU A 28 1.74 2.50 11.95
N PRO A 29 0.68 2.88 12.68
CA PRO A 29 -0.21 1.92 13.33
C PRO A 29 -1.63 1.85 12.77
N GLY A 30 -2.00 2.67 11.79
CA GLY A 30 -3.30 2.71 11.13
C GLY A 30 -3.57 4.05 10.46
N ALA A 31 -4.83 4.37 10.20
CA ALA A 31 -5.26 5.70 9.73
C ALA A 31 -5.18 6.73 10.87
N THR A 32 -3.96 7.16 11.21
CA THR A 32 -3.72 8.23 12.20
C THR A 32 -4.24 9.58 11.69
N PRO A 33 -4.35 10.60 12.55
CA PRO A 33 -4.76 11.94 12.11
C PRO A 33 -3.92 12.49 10.95
N GLU A 34 -2.62 12.18 10.88
CA GLU A 34 -1.72 12.61 9.81
C GLU A 34 -2.01 11.90 8.48
N VAL A 35 -2.32 10.60 8.52
CA VAL A 35 -2.73 9.85 7.32
C VAL A 35 -4.08 10.34 6.80
N ILE A 36 -5.02 10.60 7.71
CA ILE A 36 -6.32 11.19 7.35
C ILE A 36 -6.11 12.58 6.74
N ALA A 37 -5.25 13.42 7.32
CA ALA A 37 -4.94 14.73 6.78
C ALA A 37 -4.31 14.66 5.38
N LEU A 38 -3.52 13.63 5.07
CA LEU A 38 -3.05 13.39 3.71
C LEU A 38 -4.22 13.03 2.77
N GLY A 39 -5.13 12.16 3.21
CA GLY A 39 -6.37 11.85 2.47
C GLY A 39 -7.19 13.10 2.16
N GLU A 40 -7.37 13.98 3.14
CA GLU A 40 -8.08 15.26 2.97
C GLU A 40 -7.37 16.20 1.99
N ARG A 41 -6.03 16.23 1.99
CA ARG A 41 -5.26 17.00 0.99
C ARG A 41 -5.44 16.46 -0.42
N LEU A 42 -5.50 15.14 -0.59
CA LEU A 42 -5.76 14.51 -1.89
C LEU A 42 -7.19 14.82 -2.37
N VAL A 43 -8.18 14.77 -1.48
CA VAL A 43 -9.55 15.19 -1.80
C VAL A 43 -9.59 16.66 -2.19
N ALA A 44 -8.91 17.55 -1.45
CA ALA A 44 -8.81 18.97 -1.78
C ALA A 44 -8.09 19.23 -3.11
N ALA A 45 -7.17 18.33 -3.52
CA ALA A 45 -6.53 18.35 -4.82
C ALA A 45 -7.40 17.78 -5.96
N GLY A 46 -8.64 17.35 -5.66
CA GLY A 46 -9.62 16.90 -6.64
C GLY A 46 -9.64 15.38 -6.88
N PHE A 47 -9.03 14.57 -6.02
CA PHE A 47 -9.09 13.11 -6.15
C PHE A 47 -10.29 12.51 -5.39
N ARG A 48 -10.75 11.34 -5.86
CA ARG A 48 -11.60 10.45 -5.07
C ARG A 48 -10.71 9.48 -4.30
N VAL A 49 -10.68 9.61 -2.98
CA VAL A 49 -9.82 8.83 -2.10
C VAL A 49 -10.58 7.67 -1.52
N ALA A 50 -10.04 6.46 -1.66
CA ALA A 50 -10.42 5.26 -0.92
C ALA A 50 -9.32 4.92 0.08
N MET A 51 -9.66 4.84 1.37
CA MET A 51 -8.71 4.55 2.44
C MET A 51 -9.19 3.31 3.21
N PRO A 52 -8.63 2.12 2.92
CA PRO A 52 -9.02 0.89 3.60
C PRO A 52 -8.39 0.83 4.99
N SER A 53 -9.19 0.51 6.00
CA SER A 53 -8.75 0.33 7.39
C SER A 53 -8.18 -1.07 7.61
N VAL A 54 -7.05 -1.33 6.95
CA VAL A 54 -6.36 -2.63 6.95
C VAL A 54 -5.64 -2.93 8.27
N ILE A 55 -5.29 -1.89 9.02
CA ILE A 55 -4.56 -2.01 10.28
C ILE A 55 -4.96 -0.92 11.28
N GLY A 56 -4.91 -1.29 12.55
CA GLY A 56 -5.11 -0.38 13.66
C GLY A 56 -6.54 0.06 13.89
N THR A 57 -6.65 1.13 14.67
CA THR A 57 -7.85 1.88 14.95
C THR A 57 -7.71 3.26 14.30
N PRO A 58 -8.59 3.64 13.36
CA PRO A 58 -8.61 4.97 12.77
C PRO A 58 -8.68 6.08 13.84
N GLU A 59 -8.13 7.26 13.50
CA GLU A 59 -8.08 8.48 14.33
C GLU A 59 -7.24 8.38 15.61
N ARG A 60 -6.81 7.18 16.02
CA ARG A 60 -5.97 7.01 17.20
C ARG A 60 -4.59 7.67 16.97
N PRO A 61 -4.19 8.65 17.80
CA PRO A 61 -2.87 9.28 17.67
C PRO A 61 -1.73 8.29 17.86
N ILE A 62 -0.60 8.58 17.20
CA ILE A 62 0.59 7.74 17.26
C ILE A 62 1.17 7.73 18.68
N SER A 63 1.54 6.55 19.16
CA SER A 63 2.33 6.38 20.39
C SER A 63 3.21 5.15 20.27
N GLY A 64 4.35 5.12 20.97
CA GLY A 64 5.29 4.00 20.89
C GLY A 64 4.64 2.65 21.24
N GLY A 65 3.77 2.63 22.26
CA GLY A 65 3.01 1.43 22.63
C GLY A 65 1.99 1.00 21.57
N TYR A 66 1.40 1.94 20.84
CA TYR A 66 0.47 1.64 19.76
C TYR A 66 1.19 1.08 18.53
N ILE A 67 2.32 1.68 18.14
CA ILE A 67 3.17 1.13 17.07
C ILE A 67 3.61 -0.30 17.43
N ALA A 68 4.15 -0.51 18.63
CA ALA A 68 4.60 -1.83 19.07
C ALA A 68 3.46 -2.86 19.09
N GLY A 69 2.28 -2.47 19.59
CA GLY A 69 1.10 -3.34 19.62
C GLY A 69 0.59 -3.70 18.23
N SER A 70 0.52 -2.72 17.31
CA SER A 70 0.11 -2.96 15.93
C SER A 70 1.15 -3.79 15.17
N ALA A 71 2.44 -3.55 15.37
CA ALA A 71 3.52 -4.34 14.78
C ALA A 71 3.48 -5.80 15.27
N LEU A 72 3.29 -6.03 16.58
CA LEU A 72 3.12 -7.37 17.14
C LEU A 72 1.93 -8.09 16.52
N ARG A 73 0.76 -7.43 16.45
CA ARG A 73 -0.43 -7.99 15.79
C ARG A 73 -0.20 -8.31 14.32
N MET A 74 0.59 -7.48 13.64
CA MET A 74 0.96 -7.73 12.25
C MET A 74 1.87 -8.95 12.14
N CYS A 75 2.87 -9.10 13.02
CA CYS A 75 3.78 -10.25 13.03
C CYS A 75 3.06 -11.60 13.26
N VAL A 76 1.92 -11.63 13.97
CA VAL A 76 1.11 -12.84 14.14
C VAL A 76 0.02 -13.03 13.08
N SER A 77 -0.21 -12.07 12.17
CA SER A 77 -1.19 -12.24 11.10
C SER A 77 -0.64 -13.10 9.96
N ARG A 78 -1.51 -13.91 9.32
CA ARG A 78 -1.13 -14.75 8.17
C ARG A 78 -0.56 -13.92 7.01
N GLU A 79 -0.95 -12.65 6.93
CA GLU A 79 -0.54 -11.70 5.89
C GLU A 79 0.95 -11.33 5.98
N PHE A 80 1.50 -11.24 7.20
CA PHE A 80 2.92 -10.94 7.40
C PHE A 80 3.81 -12.17 7.26
N ALA A 81 3.32 -13.35 7.64
CA ALA A 81 3.99 -14.61 7.34
C ALA A 81 4.16 -14.82 5.81
N ALA A 82 3.16 -14.41 5.02
CA ALA A 82 3.26 -14.38 3.56
C ALA A 82 4.26 -13.33 3.05
N PHE A 83 4.31 -12.15 3.70
CA PHE A 83 5.26 -11.09 3.36
C PHE A 83 6.72 -11.52 3.57
N ALA A 84 7.04 -12.07 4.74
CA ALA A 84 8.38 -12.56 5.07
C ALA A 84 8.85 -13.71 4.17
N ARG A 85 7.92 -14.43 3.53
CA ARG A 85 8.21 -15.59 2.67
C ARG A 85 8.14 -15.30 1.17
N ARG A 86 7.90 -14.05 0.74
CA ARG A 86 7.60 -13.71 -0.67
C ARG A 86 6.47 -14.59 -1.25
N ALA A 87 5.55 -15.05 -0.39
CA ALA A 87 4.45 -15.93 -0.76
C ALA A 87 3.22 -15.11 -1.17
N ASP A 88 2.22 -15.79 -1.71
CA ASP A 88 0.95 -15.20 -2.14
C ASP A 88 0.25 -14.40 -1.02
N ARG A 89 -0.28 -13.23 -1.35
CA ARG A 89 -0.73 -12.22 -0.37
C ARG A 89 -2.19 -11.85 -0.57
N PRO A 90 -3.09 -12.30 0.32
CA PRO A 90 -4.50 -11.92 0.26
C PRO A 90 -4.72 -10.41 0.21
N ILE A 91 -3.90 -9.63 0.92
CA ILE A 91 -3.99 -8.17 0.92
C ILE A 91 -3.66 -7.52 -0.43
N ALA A 92 -2.73 -8.11 -1.22
CA ALA A 92 -2.42 -7.59 -2.54
C ALA A 92 -3.61 -7.83 -3.50
N HIS A 93 -4.23 -9.01 -3.45
CA HIS A 93 -5.45 -9.32 -4.22
C HIS A 93 -6.61 -8.42 -3.81
N TYR A 94 -6.81 -8.21 -2.51
CA TYR A 94 -7.78 -7.27 -1.96
C TYR A 94 -7.59 -5.86 -2.53
N LEU A 95 -6.36 -5.34 -2.53
CA LEU A 95 -6.06 -4.00 -3.04
C LEU A 95 -6.24 -3.90 -4.57
N ARG A 96 -5.91 -4.95 -5.33
CA ARG A 96 -6.20 -5.02 -6.77
C ARG A 96 -7.70 -5.00 -7.04
N ALA A 97 -8.48 -5.77 -6.27
CA ALA A 97 -9.93 -5.77 -6.39
C ALA A 97 -10.55 -4.42 -6.03
N LEU A 98 -10.05 -3.78 -4.97
CA LEU A 98 -10.45 -2.43 -4.60
C LEU A 98 -10.10 -1.42 -5.70
N ALA A 99 -8.93 -1.56 -6.35
CA ALA A 99 -8.52 -0.72 -7.46
C ALA A 99 -9.46 -0.85 -8.67
N ARG A 100 -9.83 -2.08 -9.03
CA ARG A 100 -10.80 -2.34 -10.11
C ARG A 100 -12.17 -1.76 -9.79
N GLN A 101 -12.67 -1.93 -8.56
CA GLN A 101 -13.95 -1.34 -8.15
C GLN A 101 -13.89 0.18 -8.22
N LEU A 102 -12.85 0.79 -7.65
CA LEU A 102 -12.68 2.23 -7.64
C LEU A 102 -12.54 2.79 -9.06
N HIS A 103 -11.81 2.10 -9.95
CA HIS A 103 -11.71 2.46 -11.36
C HIS A 103 -13.07 2.40 -12.06
N ALA A 104 -13.86 1.35 -11.84
CA ALA A 104 -15.20 1.23 -12.41
C ALA A 104 -16.14 2.36 -11.93
N GLU A 105 -16.00 2.79 -10.68
CA GLU A 105 -16.78 3.91 -10.11
C GLU A 105 -16.33 5.28 -10.65
N CYS A 106 -15.02 5.53 -10.72
CA CYS A 106 -14.47 6.85 -11.10
C CYS A 106 -14.40 7.04 -12.62
N GLY A 107 -14.34 5.96 -13.38
CA GLY A 107 -13.96 5.97 -14.80
C GLY A 107 -12.51 6.43 -15.01
N GLY A 108 -12.22 6.91 -16.22
CA GLY A 108 -10.86 7.33 -16.61
C GLY A 108 -9.93 6.17 -16.94
N PRO A 109 -8.62 6.42 -17.08
CA PRO A 109 -7.67 5.41 -17.54
C PRO A 109 -7.29 4.40 -16.46
N GLY A 110 -7.50 4.72 -15.18
CA GLY A 110 -7.19 3.88 -14.03
C GLY A 110 -7.05 4.70 -12.74
N VAL A 111 -6.45 4.10 -11.71
CA VAL A 111 -6.32 4.67 -10.36
C VAL A 111 -4.86 4.76 -9.90
N GLY A 112 -4.60 5.65 -8.94
CA GLY A 112 -3.36 5.71 -8.19
C GLY A 112 -3.42 4.86 -6.92
N VAL A 113 -2.27 4.37 -6.45
CA VAL A 113 -2.16 3.70 -5.15
C VAL A 113 -0.97 4.27 -4.39
N ILE A 114 -1.22 4.79 -3.19
CA ILE A 114 -0.20 5.36 -2.31
C ILE A 114 -0.01 4.42 -1.13
N GLY A 115 1.23 3.95 -0.95
CA GLY A 115 1.66 3.15 0.19
C GLY A 115 2.83 3.79 0.92
N MET A 116 2.91 3.58 2.23
CA MET A 116 3.92 4.17 3.12
C MET A 116 4.58 3.07 3.94
N CYS A 117 5.88 3.17 4.20
CA CYS A 117 6.59 2.18 5.00
C CYS A 117 6.38 0.77 4.40
N PHE A 118 5.94 -0.17 5.21
CA PHE A 118 5.57 -1.52 4.77
C PHE A 118 4.49 -1.55 3.69
N SER A 119 3.48 -0.67 3.75
CA SER A 119 2.41 -0.64 2.74
C SER A 119 2.90 -0.08 1.38
N GLY A 120 4.10 0.50 1.30
CA GLY A 120 4.76 0.83 0.04
C GLY A 120 4.94 -0.40 -0.87
N GLY A 121 5.30 -1.56 -0.29
CA GLY A 121 5.38 -2.82 -1.04
C GLY A 121 4.02 -3.28 -1.58
N PHE A 122 2.93 -2.98 -0.86
CA PHE A 122 1.56 -3.29 -1.30
C PHE A 122 1.09 -2.40 -2.44
N ALA A 123 1.44 -1.11 -2.42
CA ALA A 123 1.16 -0.22 -3.54
C ALA A 123 1.83 -0.72 -4.83
N LEU A 124 3.08 -1.19 -4.73
CA LEU A 124 3.78 -1.78 -5.86
C LEU A 124 3.18 -3.13 -6.28
N ALA A 125 2.79 -3.97 -5.33
CA ALA A 125 2.12 -5.25 -5.61
C ALA A 125 0.75 -5.06 -6.29
N ALA A 126 0.02 -4.01 -5.91
CA ALA A 126 -1.26 -3.65 -6.54
C ALA A 126 -1.07 -3.25 -8.02
N ALA A 127 0.10 -2.69 -8.38
CA ALA A 127 0.44 -2.30 -9.75
C ALA A 127 0.61 -3.49 -10.73
N ALA A 128 0.53 -4.72 -10.25
CA ALA A 128 0.37 -5.88 -11.11
C ALA A 128 -1.00 -5.93 -11.82
N ASP A 129 -2.01 -5.20 -11.33
CA ASP A 129 -3.31 -5.05 -11.98
C ASP A 129 -3.32 -3.86 -12.95
N GLU A 130 -4.00 -4.00 -14.09
CA GLU A 130 -4.04 -2.98 -15.14
C GLU A 130 -4.73 -1.69 -14.71
N SER A 131 -5.69 -1.78 -13.78
CA SER A 131 -6.40 -0.62 -13.22
C SER A 131 -5.48 0.31 -12.45
N VAL A 132 -4.31 -0.15 -11.98
CA VAL A 132 -3.37 0.67 -11.22
C VAL A 132 -2.32 1.28 -12.16
N LEU A 133 -2.39 2.60 -12.33
CA LEU A 133 -1.49 3.34 -13.24
C LEU A 133 -0.36 4.08 -12.54
N ALA A 134 -0.53 4.40 -11.27
CA ALA A 134 0.41 5.22 -10.52
C ALA A 134 0.65 4.66 -9.11
N PRO A 135 1.56 3.68 -8.96
CA PRO A 135 2.04 3.26 -7.65
C PRO A 135 3.02 4.30 -7.09
N VAL A 136 2.70 4.83 -5.90
CA VAL A 136 3.53 5.79 -5.15
C VAL A 136 3.94 5.15 -3.82
N LEU A 137 5.25 5.05 -3.60
CA LEU A 137 5.84 4.44 -2.42
C LEU A 137 6.58 5.50 -1.62
N SER A 138 6.13 5.76 -0.40
CA SER A 138 6.85 6.62 0.55
C SER A 138 7.60 5.77 1.56
N GLN A 139 8.92 5.94 1.65
CA GLN A 139 9.81 5.24 2.57
C GLN A 139 9.56 3.73 2.64
N PRO A 140 9.58 2.97 1.52
CA PRO A 140 9.24 1.55 1.49
C PRO A 140 10.23 0.73 2.34
N ALA A 141 9.86 0.52 3.60
CA ALA A 141 10.65 -0.19 4.59
C ALA A 141 10.23 -1.65 4.65
N MET A 142 11.22 -2.51 4.83
CA MET A 142 11.03 -3.93 5.10
C MET A 142 11.34 -4.20 6.57
N PRO A 143 10.63 -5.15 7.21
CA PRO A 143 11.01 -5.62 8.53
C PRO A 143 12.48 -6.12 8.51
N PRO A 144 13.32 -5.73 9.48
CA PRO A 144 14.68 -6.29 9.63
C PRO A 144 14.64 -7.82 9.76
N PRO A 145 15.70 -8.52 9.37
CA PRO A 145 15.70 -9.42 8.23
C PRO A 145 15.05 -10.77 8.51
N ILE A 146 14.17 -11.18 7.59
CA ILE A 146 14.10 -12.58 7.15
C ILE A 146 14.40 -12.57 5.63
N GLY A 147 15.65 -12.87 5.28
CA GLY A 147 16.05 -13.48 4.01
C GLY A 147 16.01 -12.67 2.71
N ALA A 148 15.45 -11.46 2.65
CA ALA A 148 15.16 -10.84 1.34
C ALA A 148 16.30 -10.00 0.71
N GLY A 149 17.28 -9.53 1.49
CA GLY A 149 18.39 -8.68 1.02
C GLY A 149 18.06 -7.17 1.00
N LYS A 150 19.09 -6.32 0.83
CA LYS A 150 18.92 -4.85 0.86
C LYS A 150 18.09 -4.29 -0.29
N SER A 151 18.13 -4.95 -1.44
CA SER A 151 17.39 -4.62 -2.66
C SER A 151 15.96 -5.18 -2.70
N ALA A 152 15.53 -5.91 -1.66
CA ALA A 152 14.18 -6.45 -1.64
C ALA A 152 13.12 -5.35 -1.72
N THR A 153 12.28 -5.44 -2.75
CA THR A 153 11.05 -4.65 -2.92
C THR A 153 9.93 -5.16 -2.02
N GLY A 154 10.09 -6.38 -1.52
CA GLY A 154 9.04 -7.06 -0.77
C GLY A 154 7.92 -7.53 -1.66
N LEU A 155 8.12 -7.77 -2.96
CA LEU A 155 7.16 -8.43 -3.85
C LEU A 155 7.32 -9.97 -3.84
N SER A 156 6.27 -10.71 -4.21
CA SER A 156 6.41 -12.14 -4.58
C SER A 156 7.03 -12.27 -5.97
N VAL A 157 7.52 -13.46 -6.33
CA VAL A 157 8.10 -13.71 -7.68
C VAL A 157 7.09 -13.42 -8.80
N ILE A 158 5.82 -13.75 -8.58
CA ILE A 158 4.74 -13.50 -9.55
C ILE A 158 4.48 -12.00 -9.69
N GLU A 159 4.50 -11.27 -8.56
CA GLU A 159 4.32 -9.83 -8.52
C GLU A 159 5.48 -9.09 -9.17
N GLU A 160 6.73 -9.49 -8.86
CA GLU A 160 7.93 -8.95 -9.51
C GLU A 160 7.85 -9.12 -11.02
N ALA A 161 7.50 -10.31 -11.51
CA ALA A 161 7.35 -10.55 -12.95
C ALA A 161 6.23 -9.72 -13.59
N ALA A 162 5.09 -9.57 -12.92
CA ALA A 162 3.97 -8.76 -13.42
C ALA A 162 4.32 -7.26 -13.48
N VAL A 163 4.88 -6.72 -12.40
CA VAL A 163 5.31 -5.32 -12.32
C VAL A 163 6.43 -5.05 -13.33
N SER A 164 7.35 -5.99 -13.54
CA SER A 164 8.44 -5.84 -14.52
C SER A 164 7.90 -5.79 -15.96
N ARG A 165 6.92 -6.64 -16.31
CA ARG A 165 6.23 -6.56 -17.60
C ARG A 165 5.52 -5.21 -17.76
N ARG A 166 4.75 -4.82 -16.75
CA ARG A 166 4.04 -3.53 -16.73
C ARG A 166 4.98 -2.33 -16.89
N ALA A 167 6.15 -2.38 -16.27
CA ALA A 167 7.18 -1.35 -16.40
C ALA A 167 7.77 -1.31 -17.82
N ALA A 168 7.99 -2.46 -18.46
CA ALA A 168 8.37 -2.53 -19.87
C ALA A 168 7.28 -1.95 -20.78
N ASP A 169 6.01 -2.04 -20.38
CA ASP A 169 4.85 -1.44 -21.07
C ASP A 169 4.59 0.02 -20.67
N GLY A 170 5.52 0.67 -19.94
CA GLY A 170 5.48 2.09 -19.63
C GLY A 170 4.87 2.48 -18.28
N LEU A 171 4.59 1.52 -17.38
CA LEU A 171 4.22 1.82 -16.00
C LEU A 171 5.37 2.56 -15.30
N CYS A 172 5.08 3.71 -14.70
CA CYS A 172 6.02 4.48 -13.88
C CYS A 172 5.63 4.40 -12.40
N ALA A 173 6.58 3.99 -11.55
CA ALA A 173 6.43 4.02 -10.10
C ALA A 173 7.19 5.21 -9.52
N LEU A 174 6.55 5.94 -8.59
CA LEU A 174 7.22 7.00 -7.83
C LEU A 174 7.71 6.47 -6.48
N GLY A 175 9.02 6.53 -6.28
CA GLY A 175 9.69 6.13 -5.06
C GLY A 175 10.24 7.31 -4.27
N LEU A 176 9.81 7.50 -3.02
CA LEU A 176 10.28 8.56 -2.13
C LEU A 176 11.03 7.96 -0.95
N ARG A 177 12.18 8.54 -0.59
CA ARG A 177 12.93 8.18 0.63
C ARG A 177 13.65 9.39 1.21
N PHE A 178 13.87 9.36 2.51
CA PHE A 178 14.86 10.25 3.12
C PHE A 178 16.26 9.66 2.91
N THR A 179 17.22 10.49 2.51
CA THR A 179 18.59 10.04 2.18
C THR A 179 19.31 9.42 3.38
N GLN A 180 18.95 9.83 4.60
CA GLN A 180 19.53 9.36 5.87
C GLN A 180 18.70 8.28 6.57
N ASP A 181 17.59 7.83 5.99
CA ASP A 181 16.81 6.73 6.57
C ASP A 181 17.52 5.39 6.36
N ARG A 182 18.00 4.83 7.48
CA ARG A 182 18.72 3.55 7.49
C ARG A 182 17.80 2.34 7.25
N SER A 183 16.50 2.49 7.46
CA SER A 183 15.50 1.44 7.21
C SER A 183 15.22 1.27 5.71
N VAL A 184 15.52 2.31 4.92
CA VAL A 184 15.30 2.36 3.48
C VAL A 184 16.60 2.70 2.73
N PRO A 185 17.51 1.71 2.61
CA PRO A 185 18.80 1.90 1.97
C PRO A 185 18.64 2.25 0.48
N PRO A 186 19.57 3.02 -0.12
CA PRO A 186 19.52 3.38 -1.55
C PRO A 186 19.46 2.17 -2.48
N GLU A 187 20.06 1.05 -2.08
CA GLU A 187 20.06 -0.22 -2.82
C GLU A 187 18.64 -0.75 -3.10
N ARG A 188 17.62 -0.30 -2.36
CA ARG A 188 16.21 -0.65 -2.62
C ARG A 188 15.62 0.05 -3.85
N PHE A 189 16.25 1.13 -4.30
CA PHE A 189 15.88 1.88 -5.50
C PHE A 189 16.88 1.67 -6.64
N ALA A 190 17.88 0.81 -6.43
CA ALA A 190 18.79 0.43 -7.50
C ALA A 190 18.07 -0.54 -8.44
N ALA A 191 18.06 -0.20 -9.74
CA ALA A 191 17.53 -1.03 -10.82
C ALA A 191 18.43 -2.24 -11.10
#